data_AF-A0A2Z3UVV8-F1
#
_entry.id   AF-A0A2Z3UVV8-F1
#
_cell.length_a   1.000
_cell.length_b   1.000
_cell.length_c   1.000
_cell.angle_alpha   90.00
_cell.angle_beta   90.00
_cell.angle_gamma   90.00
#
_symmetry.space_group_name_H-M   'P 1'
#
loop_
_entity.id
_entity.type
_entity.pdbx_description
1 polymer ?
#
loop_
_entity_poly.entity_id
_entity_poly.type
_entity_poly.pdbx_seq_one_letter_code
_entity_poly.pdbx_strand_id
1 'polypeptide(L)' 'MIHDEGNDWMIGDGITDASDPTASIVSHVRHVVELDPTVEETASLPCGYAAYRSSRFAPWVIGSWSYSDENS' A
#
# COMPACT_ATOMS: atom_id res chain seq x y z
N MET A 1 -0.58 1.78 0.41
CA MET A 1 -1.24 1.20 -0.78
C MET A 1 -0.55 1.77 -1.99
N ILE A 2 -0.14 0.94 -2.94
CA ILE A 2 0.56 1.38 -4.17
C ILE A 2 -0.18 0.77 -5.35
N HIS A 3 -0.45 1.59 -6.36
CA HIS A 3 -0.92 1.15 -7.68
C HIS A 3 0.20 1.47 -8.66
N ASP A 4 0.98 0.45 -9.04
CA ASP A 4 2.17 0.68 -9.84
C ASP A 4 1.85 0.92 -11.33
N GLU A 5 2.89 1.18 -12.11
CA GLU A 5 2.76 1.42 -13.56
C GLU A 5 2.35 0.15 -14.34
N GLY A 6 2.57 -1.03 -13.76
CA GLY A 6 2.13 -2.32 -14.29
C GLY A 6 0.63 -2.59 -14.08
N ASN A 7 -0.08 -1.67 -13.42
CA ASN A 7 -1.47 -1.83 -12.99
C ASN A 7 -1.63 -2.95 -11.93
N ASP A 8 -0.57 -3.21 -11.17
CA ASP A 8 -0.56 -4.12 -10.03
C ASP A 8 -0.77 -3.36 -8.72
N TRP A 9 -1.38 -4.03 -7.74
CA TRP A 9 -1.65 -3.48 -6.41
C TRP A 9 -0.71 -4.08 -5.37
N MET A 10 -0.10 -3.20 -4.58
CA MET A 10 0.74 -3.58 -3.45
C MET A 10 0.23 -2.99 -2.13
N ILE A 11 0.28 -3.81 -1.09
CA ILE A 11 -0.10 -3.46 0.28
C ILE A 11 1.08 -3.76 1.18
N GLY A 12 1.59 -2.74 1.84
CA GLY A 12 2.72 -2.85 2.75
C GLY A 12 2.88 -1.57 3.57
N ASP A 13 3.76 -1.63 4.57
CA ASP A 13 4.12 -0.50 5.43
C ASP A 13 5.31 0.31 4.89
N GLY A 14 6.00 -0.20 3.85
CA GLY A 14 7.19 0.42 3.27
C GLY A 14 8.42 0.36 4.19
N ILE A 15 8.36 -0.43 5.27
CA ILE A 15 9.42 -0.55 6.27
C ILE A 15 9.90 -1.99 6.35
N THR A 16 8.96 -2.93 6.38
CA THR A 16 9.25 -4.34 6.64
C THR A 16 9.41 -5.11 5.32
N ASP A 17 10.44 -5.96 5.24
CA ASP A 17 10.64 -6.85 4.09
C ASP A 17 9.55 -7.93 4.06
N ALA A 18 8.72 -7.90 3.02
CA ALA A 18 7.63 -8.85 2.85
C ALA A 18 8.11 -10.32 2.70
N SER A 19 9.39 -10.53 2.39
CA SER A 19 10.02 -11.86 2.30
C SER A 19 10.25 -12.50 3.66
N ASP A 20 10.27 -11.71 4.74
CA ASP A 20 10.35 -12.26 6.10
C ASP A 20 8.99 -12.90 6.47
N PRO A 21 8.96 -14.20 6.82
CA PRO A 21 7.72 -14.91 7.13
C PRO A 21 7.00 -14.39 8.39
N THR A 22 7.66 -13.54 9.18
CA THR A 22 7.09 -12.89 10.38
C THR A 22 6.64 -11.45 10.13
N ALA A 23 7.01 -10.87 8.99
CA ALA A 23 6.69 -9.49 8.61
C ALA A 23 5.27 -9.32 8.07
N SER A 24 4.68 -10.39 7.55
CA SER A 24 3.37 -10.35 6.91
C SER A 24 2.52 -11.55 7.29
N ILE A 25 1.20 -11.38 7.16
CA ILE A 25 0.23 -12.46 7.30
C ILE A 25 -0.60 -12.55 6.02
N VAL A 26 -1.00 -13.77 5.67
CA VAL A 26 -1.96 -13.97 4.57
C VAL A 26 -3.35 -13.65 5.09
N SER A 27 -3.99 -12.64 4.50
CA SER A 27 -5.37 -12.27 4.82
C SER A 27 -6.11 -11.84 3.54
N HIS A 28 -7.43 -11.99 3.55
CA HIS A 28 -8.27 -11.42 2.51
C HIS A 28 -8.33 -9.90 2.67
N VAL A 29 -8.16 -9.17 1.56
CA VAL A 29 -8.27 -7.70 1.55
C VAL A 29 -9.61 -7.21 2.14
N ARG A 30 -10.69 -7.98 1.97
CA ARG A 30 -11.98 -7.68 2.59
C ARG A 30 -11.89 -7.51 4.12
N HIS A 31 -11.16 -8.37 4.82
CA HIS A 31 -11.01 -8.24 6.27
C HIS A 31 -10.23 -6.97 6.65
N VAL A 32 -9.29 -6.54 5.82
CA VAL A 32 -8.56 -5.28 6.02
C VAL A 32 -9.51 -4.10 5.89
N VAL A 33 -10.40 -4.11 4.89
CA VAL A 33 -11.43 -3.08 4.69
C VAL A 33 -12.47 -3.07 5.80
N GLU A 34 -12.90 -4.24 6.29
CA GLU A 34 -13.83 -4.34 7.43
C GLU A 34 -13.22 -3.76 8.71
N LEU A 35 -11.92 -3.99 8.93
CA LEU A 35 -11.18 -3.38 10.02
C LEU A 35 -10.98 -1.88 9.78
N ASP A 36 -10.75 -1.47 8.54
CA ASP A 36 -10.47 -0.09 8.19
C ASP A 36 -11.12 0.33 6.87
N PRO A 37 -12.37 0.85 6.95
CA PRO A 37 -13.13 1.23 5.77
C PRO A 37 -12.47 2.33 4.93
N THR A 38 -11.57 3.16 5.50
CA THR A 38 -10.89 4.22 4.74
C THR A 38 -9.91 3.66 3.71
N VAL A 39 -9.63 2.34 3.74
CA VAL A 39 -8.85 1.67 2.69
C VAL A 39 -9.57 1.72 1.35
N GLU A 40 -10.91 1.76 1.31
CA GLU A 40 -11.68 1.89 0.06
C GLU A 40 -11.35 3.18 -0.70
N GLU A 41 -10.99 4.26 0.01
CA GLU A 41 -10.57 5.52 -0.61
C GLU A 41 -9.32 5.37 -1.48
N THR A 42 -8.48 4.36 -1.19
CA THR A 42 -7.28 4.09 -1.97
C THR A 42 -7.56 3.35 -3.27
N ALA A 43 -8.74 2.75 -3.44
CA ALA A 43 -9.08 1.97 -4.64
C ALA A 43 -9.19 2.84 -5.90
N SER A 44 -9.31 4.17 -5.75
CA SER A 44 -9.34 5.12 -6.87
C SER A 44 -7.96 5.67 -7.26
N LEU A 45 -6.86 5.14 -6.70
CA LEU A 45 -5.53 5.58 -7.08
C LEU A 45 -5.28 5.33 -8.58
N PRO A 46 -4.79 6.33 -9.35
CA PRO A 46 -4.30 6.10 -10.70
C PRO A 46 -3.03 5.24 -10.67
N CYS A 47 -2.72 4.55 -11.77
CA CYS A 47 -1.44 3.85 -11.93
C CYS A 47 -0.26 4.82 -11.74
N GLY A 48 0.82 4.36 -11.13
CA GLY A 48 2.00 5.16 -10.80
C GLY A 48 1.81 6.07 -9.58
N TYR A 49 0.86 5.76 -8.70
CA TYR A 49 0.63 6.52 -7.46
C TYR A 49 0.56 5.63 -6.23
N ALA A 50 0.90 6.21 -5.09
CA ALA A 50 0.81 5.56 -3.79
C ALA A 50 0.10 6.46 -2.77
N ALA A 51 -0.61 5.80 -1.84
CA ALA A 51 -1.20 6.41 -0.67
C ALA A 51 -0.50 5.89 0.60
N TYR A 52 0.01 6.83 1.41
CA TYR A 52 0.67 6.58 2.68
C TYR A 52 -0.07 7.27 3.82
N ARG A 53 0.04 6.75 5.03
CA ARG A 53 -0.42 7.42 6.25
C ARG A 53 0.44 6.98 7.43
N SER A 54 0.62 7.87 8.40
CA SER A 54 1.47 7.61 9.57
C SER A 54 0.79 6.77 10.65
N SER A 55 -0.54 6.66 10.61
CA SER A 55 -1.32 5.83 11.52
C SER A 55 -2.68 5.51 10.90
N ARG A 56 -3.41 4.57 11.51
CA ARG A 56 -4.78 4.21 11.10
C ARG A 56 -5.75 5.39 11.05
N PHE A 57 -5.56 6.41 11.89
CA PHE A 57 -6.47 7.56 11.99
C PHE A 57 -5.97 8.80 11.23
N ALA A 58 -4.77 8.74 10.67
CA ALA A 58 -4.24 9.82 9.85
C ALA A 58 -4.85 9.77 8.44
N PRO A 59 -5.09 10.92 7.80
CA PRO A 59 -5.53 10.94 6.42
C PRO A 59 -4.47 10.35 5.49
N TRP A 60 -4.92 9.82 4.35
CA TRP A 60 -4.03 9.38 3.29
C TRP A 60 -3.31 10.58 2.66
N VAL A 61 -2.02 10.43 2.46
CA VAL A 61 -1.17 11.31 1.68
C VAL A 61 -0.88 10.60 0.36
N ILE A 62 -1.36 11.19 -0.73
CA ILE A 62 -1.22 10.63 -2.08
C ILE A 62 -0.08 11.34 -2.81
N GLY A 63 0.78 10.55 -3.47
CA GLY A 63 1.88 11.07 -4.28
C GLY A 63 2.19 10.13 -5.46
N SER A 64 2.89 10.67 -6.45
CA SER A 64 3.48 9.86 -7.52
C SER A 64 4.42 8.84 -6.91
N TRP A 65 4.40 7.63 -7.45
CA TRP A 65 5.23 6.52 -7.01
C TRP A 65 5.87 5.86 -8.21
N SER A 66 7.16 5.60 -8.10
CA SER A 66 7.92 4.74 -9.00
C SER A 66 8.69 3.76 -8.15
N TYR A 67 9.11 2.65 -8.75
CA TYR A 67 10.21 1.90 -8.18
C TYR A 67 11.37 2.89 -8.01
N SER A 68 11.92 2.96 -6.80
CA SER A 68 13.23 3.58 -6.64
C SER A 68 14.17 2.80 -7.53
N ASP A 69 14.88 3.48 -8.43
CA ASP A 69 15.95 2.85 -9.21
C ASP A 69 16.88 2.13 -8.22
N GLU A 70 16.75 0.81 -8.08
CA GLU A 70 17.77 -0.03 -7.47
C GLU A 70 18.95 0.01 -8.43
N ASN A 71 19.72 1.10 -8.35
CA ASN A 71 21.01 1.21 -9.01
C ASN A 71 22.06 1.47 -7.93
N SER A 72 22.41 0.41 -7.21
CA SER A 72 23.67 0.23 -6.46
C SER A 72 23.94 -1.25 -6.23
#